data_AF-A0A6J4QPF2-F1
#
_entry.id   AF-A0A6J4QPF2-F1
#
_cell.length_a   1.000
_cell.length_b   1.000
_cell.length_c   1.000
_cell.angle_alpha   90.00
_cell.angle_beta   90.00
_cell.angle_gamma   90.00
#
_symmetry.space_group_name_H-M   'P 1'
#
loop_
_entity.id
_entity.type
_entity.pdbx_description
1 polymer ?
#
loop_
_entity_poly.entity_id
_entity_poly.type
_entity_poly.pdbx_seq_one_letter_code
_entity_poly.pdbx_strand_id
1 'polypeptide(L)'
;VGDKLWTLANGTVEKTTVKQVSSRKAWEIVEVVTERGIMRVTPDHPLATSNGWVEAQDAAGCLVEWTNPNSLHRARRPPKLGYAFGYALGAMFSDGTVGDRCLSLVVNEREFAVRFATAMVEAFGMEVRIEEISRPSGFLGREVPGFRVRVVSSYLADLFRTYAGGDAHHMRQHFPRVVLNDEESLRGFVDGYAEGDGFRPKGASGVVIVGANTAFLREFAEVVDARFSGGPQLYVADRWNKRGWYGKHGFRQEEHRTTLAEASYSRVLEVRSKTARKKPYTVYSFQCEPYPTFLIGGHLTHNCEHHLLPMIGKAHVGYIPEGKVVGLSKLARVVEGYSRRPQLQERLTAQVADALHESLGARGAIVVVEADHLCMTVRGVQKPGSVTVTSAVRGIYAKDQRTRQEAMSLITGHR
;
A
#
# COMPACT_ATOMS: atom_id res chain seq x y z
N VAL A 1 -24.40 1.07 9.70
CA VAL A 1 -23.79 -0.30 9.78
C VAL A 1 -24.03 -0.95 8.43
N GLY A 2 -23.00 -1.57 7.84
CA GLY A 2 -23.01 -2.05 6.46
C GLY A 2 -22.48 -1.03 5.44
N ASP A 3 -22.34 0.24 5.84
CA ASP A 3 -21.81 1.30 5.00
C ASP A 3 -20.33 1.05 4.67
N LYS A 4 -19.95 1.38 3.43
CA LYS A 4 -18.55 1.26 2.98
C LYS A 4 -17.84 2.59 3.17
N LEU A 5 -16.73 2.55 3.89
CA LEU A 5 -15.81 3.68 4.05
C LEU A 5 -14.54 3.43 3.24
N TRP A 6 -13.85 4.52 2.93
CA TRP A 6 -12.50 4.47 2.37
C TRP A 6 -11.47 4.42 3.49
N THR A 7 -10.36 3.74 3.23
CA THR A 7 -9.20 3.66 4.11
C THR A 7 -7.90 3.64 3.31
N LEU A 8 -6.77 3.77 3.99
CA LEU A 8 -5.46 3.44 3.45
C LEU A 8 -4.94 2.17 4.12
N ALA A 9 -4.47 1.22 3.32
CA ALA A 9 -3.80 0.02 3.78
C ALA A 9 -2.52 -0.16 2.96
N ASN A 10 -1.35 -0.24 3.60
CA ASN A 10 -0.05 -0.36 2.92
C ASN A 10 0.15 0.72 1.82
N GLY A 11 -0.38 1.92 2.05
CA GLY A 11 -0.31 3.03 1.12
C GLY A 11 -1.16 2.90 -0.15
N THR A 12 -2.10 1.95 -0.23
CA THR A 12 -3.17 1.90 -1.24
C THR A 12 -4.49 2.34 -0.65
N VAL A 13 -5.34 2.96 -1.47
CA VAL A 13 -6.72 3.24 -1.08
C VAL A 13 -7.54 1.96 -1.19
N GLU A 14 -8.16 1.59 -0.07
CA GLU A 14 -8.97 0.39 0.07
C GLU A 14 -10.38 0.73 0.57
N LYS A 15 -11.28 -0.25 0.51
CA LYS A 15 -12.60 -0.16 1.13
C LYS A 15 -12.65 -0.97 2.42
N THR A 16 -13.32 -0.40 3.42
CA THR A 16 -13.69 -1.09 4.65
C THR A 16 -15.19 -0.94 4.91
N THR A 17 -15.76 -1.81 5.73
CA THR A 17 -17.21 -1.85 6.01
C THR A 17 -17.45 -1.60 7.49
N VAL A 18 -18.37 -0.69 7.81
CA VAL A 18 -18.78 -0.42 9.19
C VAL A 18 -19.53 -1.62 9.77
N LYS A 19 -18.96 -2.26 10.79
CA LYS A 19 -19.56 -3.39 11.51
C LYS A 19 -20.32 -2.95 12.75
N GLN A 20 -19.83 -1.93 13.43
CA GLN A 20 -20.48 -1.38 14.62
C GLN A 20 -20.36 0.14 14.62
N VAL A 21 -21.42 0.79 15.11
CA VAL A 21 -21.45 2.23 15.39
C VAL A 21 -21.74 2.40 16.87
N SER A 22 -20.92 3.16 17.58
CA SER A 22 -21.22 3.63 18.93
C SER A 22 -21.19 5.15 18.94
N SER A 23 -21.82 5.74 19.96
CA SER A 23 -21.77 7.19 20.15
C SER A 23 -21.63 7.53 21.62
N ARG A 24 -20.95 8.63 21.90
CA ARG A 24 -20.84 9.20 23.25
C ARG A 24 -21.03 10.71 23.22
N LYS A 25 -21.31 11.30 24.39
CA LYS A 25 -21.32 12.75 24.56
C LYS A 25 -19.91 13.21 24.90
N ALA A 26 -19.43 14.24 24.21
CA ALA A 26 -18.13 14.86 24.47
C ALA A 26 -18.33 16.36 24.72
N TRP A 27 -17.76 16.86 25.81
CA TRP A 27 -17.74 18.29 26.10
C TRP A 27 -16.60 19.00 25.39
N GLU A 28 -15.57 18.26 24.98
CA GLU A 28 -14.39 18.79 24.32
C GLU A 28 -14.16 18.06 23.00
N ILE A 29 -13.85 18.84 21.98
CA ILE A 29 -13.33 18.38 20.69
C ILE A 29 -12.14 19.24 20.30
N VAL A 30 -11.33 18.77 19.37
CA VAL A 30 -10.27 19.56 18.74
C VAL A 30 -10.57 19.77 17.26
N GLU A 31 -10.22 20.95 16.77
CA GLU A 31 -10.06 21.22 15.35
C GLU A 31 -8.59 21.05 14.98
N VAL A 32 -8.28 19.99 14.25
CA VAL A 32 -6.94 19.77 13.69
C VAL A 32 -6.91 20.44 12.32
N VAL A 33 -6.13 21.50 12.20
CA VAL A 33 -5.96 22.28 10.97
C VAL A 33 -4.73 21.77 10.24
N THR A 34 -4.90 21.33 9.00
CA THR A 34 -3.82 20.83 8.16
C THR A 34 -3.71 21.64 6.87
N GLU A 35 -2.61 21.46 6.13
CA GLU A 35 -2.43 22.04 4.80
C GLU A 35 -3.51 21.59 3.79
N ARG A 36 -4.24 20.50 4.08
CA ARG A 36 -5.24 19.89 3.20
C ARG A 36 -6.68 20.06 3.68
N GLY A 37 -6.90 20.70 4.82
CA GLY A 37 -8.23 20.93 5.37
C GLY A 37 -8.28 20.82 6.90
N ILE A 38 -9.50 20.86 7.43
CA ILE A 38 -9.77 20.85 8.88
C ILE A 38 -10.58 19.61 9.22
N MET A 39 -10.18 18.88 10.26
CA MET A 39 -10.97 17.80 10.86
C MET A 39 -11.40 18.16 12.27
N ARG A 40 -12.59 17.70 12.65
CA ARG A 40 -13.15 17.85 14.00
C ARG A 40 -13.29 16.48 14.63
N VAL A 41 -12.53 16.23 15.67
CA VAL A 41 -12.44 14.93 16.33
C VAL A 41 -12.30 15.14 17.85
N THR A 42 -12.40 14.07 18.63
CA THR A 42 -12.10 14.17 20.05
C THR A 42 -10.60 14.36 20.27
N PRO A 43 -10.16 14.95 21.40
CA PRO A 43 -8.75 15.19 21.68
C PRO A 43 -7.89 13.91 21.59
N ASP A 44 -8.44 12.79 22.05
CA ASP A 44 -7.86 11.44 22.07
C ASP A 44 -7.94 10.68 20.73
N HIS A 45 -8.45 11.30 19.66
CA HIS A 45 -8.66 10.61 18.39
C HIS A 45 -7.32 10.32 17.69
N PRO A 46 -7.04 9.06 17.30
CA PRO A 46 -5.72 8.72 16.78
C PRO A 46 -5.57 9.08 15.30
N LEU A 47 -4.51 9.80 14.96
CA LEU A 47 -4.12 10.14 13.60
C LEU A 47 -2.84 9.38 13.23
N ALA A 48 -2.83 8.77 12.04
CA ALA A 48 -1.65 8.07 11.56
C ALA A 48 -0.57 9.07 11.14
N THR A 49 0.68 8.80 11.50
CA THR A 49 1.89 9.56 11.13
C THR A 49 2.95 8.59 10.62
N SER A 50 4.05 9.11 10.06
CA SER A 50 5.18 8.27 9.62
C SER A 50 5.84 7.49 10.77
N ASN A 51 5.64 7.91 12.03
CA ASN A 51 6.25 7.30 13.21
C ASN A 51 5.24 6.52 14.07
N GLY A 52 4.06 6.21 13.54
CA GLY A 52 2.98 5.54 14.27
C GLY A 52 1.78 6.45 14.49
N TRP A 53 1.09 6.33 15.62
CA TRP A 53 -0.14 7.05 15.91
C TRP A 53 0.10 8.20 16.89
N VAL A 54 -0.56 9.34 16.67
CA VAL A 54 -0.58 10.48 17.59
C VAL A 54 -2.03 10.83 17.96
N GLU A 55 -2.27 11.27 19.18
CA GLU A 55 -3.59 11.81 19.54
C GLU A 55 -3.79 13.18 18.87
N ALA A 56 -5.02 13.47 18.43
CA ALA A 56 -5.34 14.68 17.68
C ALA A 56 -4.95 15.96 18.42
N GLN A 57 -5.04 15.99 19.75
CA GLN A 57 -4.62 17.13 20.58
C GLN A 57 -3.11 17.43 20.50
N ASP A 58 -2.30 16.41 20.28
CA ASP A 58 -0.83 16.47 20.28
C ASP A 58 -0.24 16.47 18.86
N ALA A 59 -1.11 16.49 17.84
CA ALA A 59 -0.70 16.33 16.45
C ALA A 59 -0.05 17.59 15.82
N ALA A 60 0.01 18.72 16.53
CA ALA A 60 0.54 19.97 16.00
C ALA A 60 1.99 19.80 15.49
N GLY A 61 2.26 20.19 14.24
CA GLY A 61 3.56 20.03 13.59
C GLY A 61 3.83 18.65 12.98
N CYS A 62 3.02 17.63 13.30
CA CYS A 62 3.17 16.29 12.74
C CYS A 62 2.79 16.24 11.25
N LEU A 63 3.41 15.29 10.54
CA LEU A 63 2.97 14.84 9.22
C LEU A 63 1.99 13.69 9.40
N VAL A 64 0.71 13.93 9.10
CA VAL A 64 -0.33 12.91 9.21
C VAL A 64 -0.60 12.29 7.85
N GLU A 65 -0.78 10.97 7.82
CA GLU A 65 -1.02 10.22 6.59
C GLU A 65 -2.35 10.66 5.96
N TRP A 66 -2.29 10.91 4.66
CA TRP A 66 -3.38 11.55 3.91
C TRP A 66 -3.41 11.07 2.47
N THR A 67 -4.62 10.99 1.91
CA THR A 67 -4.85 10.85 0.47
C THR A 67 -5.88 11.85 0.00
N ASN A 68 -5.83 12.21 -1.28
CA ASN A 68 -6.75 13.19 -1.85
C ASN A 68 -8.18 12.62 -1.89
N PRO A 69 -9.16 13.21 -1.19
CA PRO A 69 -10.53 12.70 -1.24
C PRO A 69 -11.11 12.62 -2.66
N ASN A 70 -10.69 13.52 -3.56
CA ASN A 70 -11.12 13.54 -4.94
C ASN A 70 -10.52 12.39 -5.78
N SER A 71 -9.47 11.71 -5.31
CA SER A 71 -8.90 10.54 -5.99
C SER A 71 -9.56 9.23 -5.59
N LEU A 72 -10.35 9.19 -4.51
CA LEU A 72 -10.92 7.96 -3.98
C LEU A 72 -11.79 7.20 -5.01
N HIS A 73 -12.54 7.94 -5.83
CA HIS A 73 -13.42 7.41 -6.87
C HIS A 73 -12.72 7.03 -8.18
N ARG A 74 -11.40 7.25 -8.30
CA ARG A 74 -10.67 6.91 -9.54
C ARG A 74 -10.74 5.40 -9.79
N ALA A 75 -10.95 5.04 -11.05
CA ALA A 75 -10.78 3.65 -11.48
C ALA A 75 -9.30 3.29 -11.39
N ARG A 76 -8.96 2.39 -10.46
CA ARG A 76 -7.62 1.82 -10.32
C ARG A 76 -7.44 0.74 -11.37
N ARG A 77 -6.37 0.83 -12.13
CA ARG A 77 -6.05 -0.11 -13.20
C ARG A 77 -4.61 -0.58 -12.98
N PRO A 78 -4.41 -1.60 -12.13
CA PRO A 78 -3.08 -2.15 -11.95
C PRO A 78 -2.57 -2.67 -13.30
N PRO A 79 -1.33 -2.37 -13.68
CA PRO A 79 -0.81 -2.84 -14.95
C PRO A 79 -0.62 -4.35 -14.93
N LYS A 80 -0.85 -4.98 -16.08
CA LYS A 80 -0.37 -6.33 -16.38
C LYS A 80 1.08 -6.21 -16.85
N LEU A 81 2.01 -6.71 -16.04
CA LEU A 81 3.42 -6.76 -16.39
C LEU A 81 3.69 -7.64 -17.62
N GLY A 82 4.84 -7.42 -18.26
CA GLY A 82 5.29 -8.10 -19.46
C GLY A 82 5.66 -7.13 -20.58
N TYR A 83 5.88 -7.67 -21.78
CA TYR A 83 6.39 -6.89 -22.92
C TYR A 83 5.56 -5.64 -23.23
N ALA A 84 4.24 -5.75 -23.29
CA ALA A 84 3.34 -4.62 -23.58
C ALA A 84 3.47 -3.48 -22.54
N PHE A 85 3.62 -3.82 -21.25
CA PHE A 85 3.83 -2.84 -20.19
C PHE A 85 5.14 -2.10 -20.39
N GLY A 86 6.22 -2.85 -20.60
CA GLY A 86 7.52 -2.32 -20.94
C GLY A 86 7.47 -1.37 -22.12
N TYR A 87 6.90 -1.83 -23.23
CA TYR A 87 6.81 -1.09 -24.49
C TYR A 87 6.06 0.23 -24.33
N ALA A 88 4.91 0.22 -23.64
CA ALA A 88 4.16 1.43 -23.37
C ALA A 88 4.96 2.45 -22.54
N LEU A 89 5.72 1.99 -21.53
CA LEU A 89 6.62 2.85 -20.78
C LEU A 89 7.76 3.39 -21.66
N GLY A 90 8.41 2.53 -22.44
CA GLY A 90 9.50 2.92 -23.33
C GLY A 90 9.08 4.02 -24.29
N ALA A 91 7.96 3.83 -24.99
CA ALA A 91 7.40 4.81 -25.91
C ALA A 91 7.02 6.13 -25.23
N MET A 92 6.52 6.07 -23.98
CA MET A 92 6.19 7.28 -23.22
C MET A 92 7.43 8.02 -22.72
N PHE A 93 8.54 7.32 -22.47
CA PHE A 93 9.79 7.91 -21.98
C PHE A 93 10.66 8.47 -23.11
N SER A 94 10.49 8.02 -24.36
CA SER A 94 11.12 8.65 -25.53
C SER A 94 10.32 9.87 -25.99
N ASP A 95 9.13 9.65 -26.56
CA ASP A 95 8.34 10.68 -27.26
C ASP A 95 7.04 11.07 -26.56
N GLY A 96 6.78 10.51 -25.38
CA GLY A 96 5.54 10.73 -24.65
C GLY A 96 5.50 12.04 -23.87
N THR A 97 4.29 12.48 -23.56
CA THR A 97 4.01 13.59 -22.66
C THR A 97 3.01 13.18 -21.59
N VAL A 98 3.37 13.40 -20.33
CA VAL A 98 2.48 13.19 -19.17
C VAL A 98 1.91 14.52 -18.71
N GLY A 99 0.68 14.82 -19.14
CA GLY A 99 -0.09 15.99 -18.69
C GLY A 99 -0.85 15.71 -17.40
N ASP A 100 -1.47 16.73 -16.80
CA ASP A 100 -2.13 16.64 -15.47
C ASP A 100 -3.06 15.44 -15.31
N ARG A 101 -3.86 15.15 -16.34
CA ARG A 101 -4.87 14.07 -16.34
C ARG A 101 -4.82 13.20 -17.59
N CYS A 102 -3.73 13.25 -18.35
CA CYS A 102 -3.63 12.45 -19.57
C CYS A 102 -2.19 12.07 -19.91
N LEU A 103 -2.07 10.93 -20.59
CA LEU A 103 -0.88 10.54 -21.33
C LEU A 103 -1.12 10.87 -22.81
N SER A 104 -0.10 11.37 -23.50
CA SER A 104 -0.19 11.67 -24.93
C SER A 104 1.10 11.25 -25.61
N LEU A 105 0.99 10.45 -26.66
CA LEU A 105 2.09 10.16 -27.59
C LEU A 105 1.76 10.79 -28.93
N VAL A 106 2.72 11.48 -29.55
CA VAL A 106 2.55 12.12 -30.86
C VAL A 106 3.70 11.73 -31.77
N VAL A 107 3.41 10.92 -32.79
CA VAL A 107 4.40 10.28 -33.66
C VAL A 107 4.07 10.50 -35.13
N ASN A 108 5.06 10.40 -36.01
CA ASN A 108 4.84 10.51 -37.45
C ASN A 108 4.35 9.19 -38.07
N GLU A 109 4.71 8.06 -37.47
CA GLU A 109 4.45 6.74 -38.02
C GLU A 109 3.20 6.11 -37.43
N ARG A 110 2.28 5.70 -38.31
CA ARG A 110 1.03 5.06 -37.90
C ARG A 110 1.26 3.75 -37.17
N GLU A 111 2.25 2.98 -37.60
CA GLU A 111 2.58 1.69 -37.01
C GLU A 111 3.01 1.84 -35.54
N PHE A 112 3.81 2.87 -35.24
CA PHE A 112 4.20 3.19 -33.87
C PHE A 112 2.99 3.58 -33.01
N ALA A 113 2.11 4.45 -33.52
CA ALA A 113 0.88 4.80 -32.82
C ALA A 113 0.00 3.57 -32.53
N VAL A 114 -0.11 2.64 -33.49
CA VAL A 114 -0.87 1.39 -33.34
C VAL A 114 -0.24 0.49 -32.29
N ARG A 115 1.08 0.26 -32.35
CA ARG A 115 1.78 -0.57 -31.36
C ARG A 115 1.66 -0.01 -29.95
N PHE A 116 1.81 1.30 -29.78
CA PHE A 116 1.63 1.96 -28.49
C PHE A 116 0.18 1.84 -27.99
N ALA A 117 -0.81 2.06 -28.86
CA ALA A 117 -2.21 1.90 -28.48
C ALA A 117 -2.53 0.47 -28.04
N THR A 118 -2.06 -0.55 -28.78
CA THR A 118 -2.19 -1.96 -28.41
C THR A 118 -1.54 -2.26 -27.08
N ALA A 119 -0.31 -1.77 -26.86
CA ALA A 119 0.40 -1.95 -25.59
C ALA A 119 -0.35 -1.33 -24.41
N MET A 120 -0.96 -0.15 -24.59
CA MET A 120 -1.79 0.51 -23.58
C MET A 120 -3.09 -0.27 -23.29
N VAL A 121 -3.70 -0.91 -24.28
CA VAL A 121 -4.86 -1.79 -24.11
C VAL A 121 -4.45 -3.04 -23.32
N GLU A 122 -3.39 -3.72 -23.74
CA GLU A 122 -2.96 -5.00 -23.14
C GLU A 122 -2.44 -4.85 -21.71
N ALA A 123 -1.61 -3.82 -21.46
CA ALA A 123 -0.97 -3.62 -20.17
C ALA A 123 -1.88 -2.89 -19.18
N PHE A 124 -2.71 -1.94 -19.63
CA PHE A 124 -3.48 -1.06 -18.73
C PHE A 124 -5.00 -1.15 -18.91
N GLY A 125 -5.47 -1.99 -19.84
CA GLY A 125 -6.90 -2.18 -20.13
C GLY A 125 -7.56 -0.92 -20.69
N MET A 126 -6.80 -0.01 -21.30
CA MET A 126 -7.31 1.29 -21.73
C MET A 126 -8.02 1.22 -23.07
N GLU A 127 -9.13 1.93 -23.21
CA GLU A 127 -9.67 2.26 -24.53
C GLU A 127 -8.86 3.42 -25.10
N VAL A 128 -8.23 3.18 -26.24
CA VAL A 128 -7.29 4.12 -26.83
C VAL A 128 -7.72 4.44 -28.25
N ARG A 129 -7.85 5.74 -28.54
CA ARG A 129 -8.15 6.24 -29.89
C ARG A 129 -6.89 6.84 -30.49
N ILE A 130 -6.66 6.49 -31.76
CA ILE A 130 -5.63 7.11 -32.59
C ILE A 130 -6.30 8.23 -33.38
N GLU A 131 -5.78 9.44 -33.26
CA GLU A 131 -6.23 10.64 -33.95
C GLU A 131 -5.21 11.01 -35.02
N GLU A 132 -5.66 11.22 -36.25
CA GLU A 132 -4.84 11.87 -37.28
C GLU A 132 -4.78 13.37 -37.00
N ILE A 133 -3.57 13.92 -36.97
CA ILE A 133 -3.34 15.33 -36.67
C ILE A 133 -2.37 15.94 -37.68
N SER A 134 -2.42 17.27 -37.77
CA SER A 134 -1.36 18.07 -38.38
C SER A 134 -0.58 18.76 -37.27
N ARG A 135 0.76 18.78 -37.38
CA ARG A 135 1.62 19.49 -36.42
C ARG A 135 2.69 20.33 -37.12
N PRO A 136 3.11 21.45 -36.52
CA PRO A 136 4.21 22.25 -37.05
C PRO A 136 5.53 21.50 -36.87
N SER A 137 6.33 21.39 -37.94
CA SER A 137 7.71 20.91 -37.87
C SER A 137 8.66 22.10 -37.80
N GLY A 138 9.37 22.25 -36.68
CA GLY A 138 10.42 23.27 -36.54
C GLY A 138 11.60 23.07 -37.50
N PHE A 139 11.87 21.82 -37.89
CA PHE A 139 12.93 21.49 -38.85
C PHE A 139 12.53 21.79 -40.30
N LEU A 140 11.29 21.47 -40.68
CA LEU A 140 10.82 21.67 -42.06
C LEU A 140 10.11 23.02 -42.29
N GLY A 141 9.81 23.78 -41.22
CA GLY A 141 9.11 25.06 -41.29
C GLY A 141 7.66 24.96 -41.82
N ARG A 142 7.06 23.76 -41.80
CA ARG A 142 5.71 23.50 -42.33
C ARG A 142 4.95 22.50 -41.46
N GLU A 143 3.64 22.44 -41.69
CA GLU A 143 2.77 21.41 -41.13
C GLU A 143 3.11 20.03 -41.71
N VAL A 144 3.18 19.03 -40.83
CA VAL A 144 3.40 17.62 -41.18
C VAL A 144 2.28 16.75 -40.61
N PRO A 145 1.83 15.72 -41.35
CA PRO A 145 0.88 14.77 -40.82
C PRO A 145 1.52 13.94 -39.71
N GLY A 146 0.71 13.54 -38.73
CA GLY A 146 1.11 12.66 -37.65
C GLY A 146 -0.08 12.01 -36.98
N PHE A 147 0.21 11.19 -35.99
CA PHE A 147 -0.76 10.41 -35.24
C PHE A 147 -0.61 10.73 -33.76
N ARG A 148 -1.72 11.06 -33.11
CA ARG A 148 -1.80 11.27 -31.67
C ARG A 148 -2.53 10.10 -31.04
N VAL A 149 -1.95 9.59 -29.96
CA VAL A 149 -2.57 8.62 -29.07
C VAL A 149 -2.73 9.27 -27.72
N ARG A 150 -3.97 9.55 -27.31
CA ARG A 150 -4.26 10.24 -26.05
C ARG A 150 -5.08 9.36 -25.12
N VAL A 151 -4.61 9.21 -23.89
CA VAL A 151 -5.26 8.44 -22.83
C VAL A 151 -5.62 9.37 -21.69
N VAL A 152 -6.92 9.56 -21.43
CA VAL A 152 -7.41 10.43 -20.35
C VAL A 152 -7.60 9.61 -19.08
N SER A 153 -6.64 9.71 -18.16
CA SER A 153 -6.67 9.08 -16.85
C SER A 153 -5.73 9.80 -15.90
N SER A 154 -6.28 10.43 -14.86
CA SER A 154 -5.46 11.03 -13.79
C SER A 154 -4.69 9.98 -12.99
N TYR A 155 -5.26 8.78 -12.82
CA TYR A 155 -4.57 7.66 -12.17
C TYR A 155 -3.30 7.26 -12.93
N LEU A 156 -3.41 7.06 -14.26
CA LEU A 156 -2.25 6.66 -15.06
C LEU A 156 -1.24 7.81 -15.21
N ALA A 157 -1.70 9.05 -15.29
CA ALA A 157 -0.79 10.21 -15.28
C ALA A 157 0.06 10.25 -14.01
N ASP A 158 -0.55 10.10 -12.83
CA ASP A 158 0.17 10.06 -11.56
C ASP A 158 1.06 8.81 -11.44
N LEU A 159 0.62 7.67 -11.98
CA LEU A 159 1.39 6.43 -12.00
C LEU A 159 2.67 6.57 -12.86
N PHE A 160 2.56 7.13 -14.07
CA PHE A 160 3.71 7.35 -14.95
C PHE A 160 4.69 8.38 -14.37
N ARG A 161 4.19 9.44 -13.70
CA ARG A 161 5.08 10.34 -12.95
C ARG A 161 5.85 9.61 -11.87
N THR A 162 5.18 8.73 -11.13
CA THR A 162 5.83 7.91 -10.10
C THR A 162 6.93 7.05 -10.71
N TYR A 163 6.67 6.42 -11.86
CA TYR A 163 7.68 5.62 -12.58
C TYR A 163 8.86 6.45 -13.09
N ALA A 164 8.63 7.72 -13.43
CA ALA A 164 9.68 8.65 -13.86
C ALA A 164 10.49 9.26 -12.69
N GLY A 165 10.17 8.91 -11.43
CA GLY A 165 10.84 9.51 -10.25
C GLY A 165 10.23 10.84 -9.79
N GLY A 166 8.99 11.14 -10.19
CA GLY A 166 8.21 12.30 -9.74
C GLY A 166 7.99 13.36 -10.82
N ASP A 167 8.95 13.57 -11.71
CA ASP A 167 8.86 14.48 -12.85
C ASP A 167 9.04 13.72 -14.17
N ALA A 168 7.96 13.65 -14.95
CA ALA A 168 7.92 12.95 -16.24
C ALA A 168 8.40 13.81 -17.42
N HIS A 169 8.97 14.99 -17.17
CA HIS A 169 9.63 15.76 -18.22
C HIS A 169 10.84 15.00 -18.74
N HIS A 170 10.98 14.84 -20.07
CA HIS A 170 12.02 14.03 -20.71
C HIS A 170 13.46 14.33 -20.21
N MET A 171 13.78 15.58 -19.87
CA MET A 171 15.08 15.99 -19.30
C MET A 171 15.31 15.65 -17.82
N ARG A 172 14.28 15.25 -17.08
CA ARG A 172 14.32 15.07 -15.61
C ARG A 172 13.82 13.71 -15.13
N GLN A 173 13.26 12.90 -16.03
CA GLN A 173 12.87 11.53 -15.70
C GLN A 173 14.08 10.68 -15.32
N HIS A 174 13.88 9.83 -14.31
CA HIS A 174 14.79 8.75 -13.91
C HIS A 174 14.48 7.46 -14.68
N PHE A 175 15.39 6.50 -14.68
CA PHE A 175 15.14 5.19 -15.26
C PHE A 175 13.97 4.49 -14.53
N PRO A 176 12.92 4.04 -15.23
CA PRO A 176 11.74 3.48 -14.58
C PRO A 176 12.01 2.06 -14.08
N ARG A 177 12.60 1.95 -12.89
CA ARG A 177 12.97 0.65 -12.29
C ARG A 177 11.82 -0.35 -12.17
N VAL A 178 10.56 0.10 -12.25
CA VAL A 178 9.38 -0.79 -12.33
C VAL A 178 9.47 -1.80 -13.47
N VAL A 179 10.18 -1.49 -14.56
CA VAL A 179 10.39 -2.45 -15.66
C VAL A 179 11.34 -3.59 -15.30
N LEU A 180 11.99 -3.52 -14.12
CA LEU A 180 12.88 -4.56 -13.61
C LEU A 180 12.16 -5.67 -12.84
N ASN A 181 10.83 -5.58 -12.71
CA ASN A 181 10.02 -6.64 -12.11
C ASN A 181 10.03 -7.94 -12.92
N ASP A 182 10.31 -7.89 -14.22
CA ASP A 182 10.45 -9.06 -15.07
C ASP A 182 11.24 -8.72 -16.35
N GLU A 183 11.81 -9.75 -16.97
CA GLU A 183 12.67 -9.60 -18.15
C GLU A 183 11.91 -9.10 -19.38
N GLU A 184 10.65 -9.50 -19.55
CA GLU A 184 9.83 -9.09 -20.70
C GLU A 184 9.50 -7.60 -20.64
N SER A 185 9.20 -7.07 -19.45
CA SER A 185 8.99 -5.64 -19.22
C SER A 185 10.23 -4.82 -19.58
N LEU A 186 11.43 -5.22 -19.17
CA LEU A 186 12.65 -4.50 -19.57
C LEU A 186 12.89 -4.60 -21.08
N ARG A 187 12.65 -5.77 -21.68
CA ARG A 187 12.79 -5.94 -23.14
C ARG A 187 11.82 -5.04 -23.91
N GLY A 188 10.55 -5.02 -23.49
CA GLY A 188 9.54 -4.14 -24.05
C GLY A 188 9.94 -2.68 -23.92
N PHE A 189 10.48 -2.29 -22.77
CA PHE A 189 10.95 -0.91 -22.52
C PHE A 189 12.04 -0.49 -23.50
N VAL A 190 13.05 -1.34 -23.72
CA VAL A 190 14.13 -1.09 -24.68
C VAL A 190 13.57 -0.90 -26.09
N ASP A 191 12.69 -1.80 -26.54
CA ASP A 191 12.11 -1.74 -27.87
C ASP A 191 11.19 -0.53 -28.06
N GLY A 192 10.34 -0.21 -27.07
CA GLY A 192 9.45 0.95 -27.12
C GLY A 192 10.18 2.29 -27.07
N TYR A 193 11.24 2.39 -26.28
CA TYR A 193 12.07 3.60 -26.24
C TYR A 193 12.80 3.80 -27.57
N ALA A 194 13.42 2.72 -28.07
CA ALA A 194 14.17 2.75 -29.33
C ALA A 194 13.32 3.11 -30.55
N GLU A 195 12.02 2.86 -30.50
CA GLU A 195 11.11 3.19 -31.58
C GLU A 195 10.84 4.69 -31.69
N GLY A 196 10.89 5.43 -30.59
CA GLY A 196 10.84 6.90 -30.61
C GLY A 196 12.22 7.50 -30.84
N ASP A 197 13.14 7.22 -29.92
CA ASP A 197 14.46 7.84 -29.86
C ASP A 197 15.58 6.80 -29.98
N GLY A 198 15.55 5.98 -31.03
CA GLY A 198 16.62 5.00 -31.25
C GLY A 198 16.66 4.45 -32.67
N PHE A 199 17.62 3.57 -32.90
CA PHE A 199 17.77 2.85 -34.16
C PHE A 199 18.60 1.58 -33.99
N ARG A 200 18.42 0.61 -34.88
CA ARG A 200 19.23 -0.62 -34.93
C ARG A 200 20.34 -0.46 -35.97
N PRO A 201 21.64 -0.45 -35.59
CA PRO A 201 22.73 -0.31 -36.55
C PRO A 201 22.85 -1.53 -37.46
N LYS A 202 23.13 -1.31 -38.75
CA LYS A 202 23.37 -2.40 -39.70
C LYS A 202 24.58 -3.23 -39.27
N GLY A 203 24.39 -4.55 -39.15
CA GLY A 203 25.47 -5.50 -38.78
C GLY A 203 25.78 -5.59 -37.28
N ALA A 204 25.04 -4.88 -36.42
CA ALA A 204 25.17 -4.99 -34.97
C ALA A 204 24.00 -5.78 -34.35
N SER A 205 24.26 -6.54 -33.29
CA SER A 205 23.23 -7.27 -32.51
C SER A 205 22.80 -6.45 -31.30
N GLY A 206 22.09 -5.35 -31.55
CA GLY A 206 21.57 -4.48 -30.51
C GLY A 206 20.87 -3.24 -31.06
N VAL A 207 20.56 -2.33 -30.16
CA VAL A 207 19.89 -1.06 -30.46
C VAL A 207 20.70 0.10 -29.89
N VAL A 208 20.70 1.22 -30.60
CA VAL A 208 21.24 2.49 -30.11
C VAL A 208 20.07 3.31 -29.63
N ILE A 209 20.09 3.67 -28.35
CA ILE A 209 19.19 4.62 -27.73
C ILE A 209 19.83 6.01 -27.81
N VAL A 210 19.05 7.01 -28.17
CA VAL A 210 19.46 8.41 -28.30
C VAL A 210 18.69 9.23 -27.27
N GLY A 211 19.35 10.20 -26.64
CA GLY A 211 18.66 11.06 -25.67
C GLY A 211 19.52 12.21 -25.16
N ALA A 212 18.89 13.34 -24.88
CA ALA A 212 19.54 14.50 -24.28
C ALA A 212 19.69 14.38 -22.76
N ASN A 213 18.88 13.53 -22.12
CA ASN A 213 18.96 13.26 -20.69
C ASN A 213 20.09 12.24 -20.38
N THR A 214 21.31 12.75 -20.22
CA THR A 214 22.50 11.91 -19.96
C THR A 214 22.48 11.25 -18.58
N ALA A 215 21.74 11.80 -17.61
CA ALA A 215 21.54 11.18 -16.30
C ALA A 215 20.71 9.89 -16.42
N PHE A 216 19.57 9.97 -17.12
CA PHE A 216 18.75 8.81 -17.46
C PHE A 216 19.56 7.75 -18.25
N LEU A 217 20.32 8.16 -19.27
CA LEU A 217 21.14 7.22 -20.06
C LEU A 217 22.22 6.54 -19.21
N ARG A 218 22.78 7.23 -18.21
CA ARG A 218 23.73 6.63 -17.25
C ARG A 218 23.05 5.58 -16.39
N GLU A 219 21.90 5.89 -15.80
CA GLU A 219 21.11 4.92 -15.01
C GLU A 219 20.73 3.71 -15.86
N PHE A 220 20.30 3.94 -17.11
CA PHE A 220 19.96 2.86 -18.04
C PHE A 220 21.18 2.00 -18.37
N ALA A 221 22.34 2.61 -18.64
CA ALA A 221 23.58 1.89 -18.92
C ALA A 221 24.01 0.97 -17.77
N GLU A 222 23.87 1.43 -16.53
CA GLU A 222 24.15 0.61 -15.34
C GLU A 222 23.23 -0.60 -15.24
N VAL A 223 21.94 -0.42 -15.54
CA VAL A 223 20.94 -1.50 -15.51
C VAL A 223 21.26 -2.60 -16.54
N VAL A 224 21.64 -2.22 -17.76
CA VAL A 224 21.93 -3.17 -18.84
C VAL A 224 23.41 -3.56 -18.96
N ASP A 225 24.23 -3.16 -17.99
CA ASP A 225 25.69 -3.38 -17.96
C ASP A 225 26.39 -2.94 -19.27
N ALA A 226 25.96 -1.80 -19.81
CA ALA A 226 26.52 -1.20 -21.02
C ALA A 226 27.58 -0.16 -20.68
N ARG A 227 28.61 -0.08 -21.53
CA ARG A 227 29.59 1.02 -21.46
C ARG A 227 28.94 2.31 -21.96
N PHE A 228 28.98 3.35 -21.14
CA PHE A 228 28.46 4.67 -21.49
C PHE A 228 29.55 5.75 -21.31
N SER A 229 29.81 6.50 -22.38
CA SER A 229 30.85 7.52 -22.44
C SER A 229 30.37 8.92 -22.05
N GLY A 230 29.11 9.08 -21.63
CA GLY A 230 28.53 10.37 -21.24
C GLY A 230 27.98 11.20 -22.41
N GLY A 231 27.94 10.64 -23.63
CA GLY A 231 27.33 11.27 -24.81
C GLY A 231 25.82 11.08 -24.89
N PRO A 232 25.17 11.54 -25.98
CA PRO A 232 23.73 11.42 -26.18
C PRO A 232 23.29 10.04 -26.69
N GLN A 233 24.19 9.05 -26.70
CA GLN A 233 23.95 7.74 -27.28
C GLN A 233 24.35 6.62 -26.32
N LEU A 234 23.50 5.60 -26.22
CA LEU A 234 23.74 4.38 -25.46
C LEU A 234 23.49 3.17 -26.36
N TYR A 235 24.48 2.28 -26.47
CA TYR A 235 24.30 1.01 -27.17
C TYR A 235 23.85 -0.09 -26.21
N VAL A 236 22.70 -0.68 -26.48
CA VAL A 236 22.12 -1.79 -25.73
C VAL A 236 22.16 -3.05 -26.60
N ALA A 237 22.97 -4.03 -26.22
CA ALA A 237 23.10 -5.28 -26.99
C ALA A 237 21.85 -6.15 -26.86
N ASP A 238 21.42 -6.86 -27.91
CA ASP A 238 20.25 -7.79 -27.86
C ASP A 238 20.42 -8.93 -26.84
N ARG A 239 21.68 -9.17 -26.44
CA ARG A 239 22.11 -10.19 -25.48
C ARG A 239 22.64 -9.57 -24.20
N TRP A 240 22.17 -8.39 -23.80
CA TRP A 240 22.56 -7.73 -22.55
C TRP A 240 22.38 -8.67 -21.33
N ASN A 241 21.39 -9.56 -21.38
CA ASN A 241 21.13 -10.61 -20.40
C ASN A 241 22.01 -11.88 -20.53
N LYS A 242 22.78 -12.11 -21.61
CA LYS A 242 23.51 -13.38 -21.86
C LYS A 242 25.01 -13.34 -21.65
N ARG A 243 25.62 -12.17 -21.40
CA ARG A 243 27.06 -12.05 -21.09
C ARG A 243 27.24 -11.62 -19.64
N GLY A 244 28.43 -11.86 -19.07
CA GLY A 244 28.75 -11.44 -17.71
C GLY A 244 27.96 -12.19 -16.62
N TRP A 245 27.62 -11.47 -15.55
CA TRP A 245 26.89 -12.01 -14.39
C TRP A 245 25.49 -12.52 -14.79
N TYR A 246 24.75 -11.76 -15.60
CA TYR A 246 23.41 -12.09 -16.07
C TYR A 246 23.36 -13.35 -16.94
N GLY A 247 24.37 -13.57 -17.80
CA GLY A 247 24.46 -14.80 -18.58
C GLY A 247 24.65 -16.06 -17.75
N LYS A 248 25.20 -15.93 -16.53
CA LYS A 248 25.44 -17.04 -15.60
C LYS A 248 24.30 -17.20 -14.58
N HIS A 249 23.63 -16.12 -14.21
CA HIS A 249 22.68 -16.07 -13.09
C HIS A 249 21.25 -15.68 -13.48
N GLY A 250 21.01 -15.38 -14.76
CA GLY A 250 19.72 -14.92 -15.27
C GLY A 250 19.50 -13.41 -15.08
N PHE A 251 18.32 -12.96 -15.47
CA PHE A 251 17.86 -11.58 -15.24
C PHE A 251 17.86 -11.23 -13.75
N ARG A 252 18.46 -10.10 -13.36
CA ARG A 252 18.38 -9.59 -11.98
C ARG A 252 17.03 -8.93 -11.77
N GLN A 253 16.06 -9.76 -11.46
CA GLN A 253 14.74 -9.28 -11.11
C GLN A 253 14.80 -8.44 -9.83
N GLU A 254 14.13 -7.29 -9.85
CA GLU A 254 13.95 -6.42 -8.69
C GLU A 254 12.46 -6.27 -8.38
N GLU A 255 12.10 -6.24 -7.11
CA GLU A 255 10.71 -6.03 -6.70
C GLU A 255 10.43 -4.53 -6.57
N HIS A 256 9.61 -4.00 -7.48
CA HIS A 256 9.19 -2.61 -7.46
C HIS A 256 7.67 -2.51 -7.49
N ARG A 257 7.12 -1.54 -6.75
CA ARG A 257 5.67 -1.32 -6.71
C ARG A 257 5.12 -0.96 -8.10
N THR A 258 4.15 -1.73 -8.57
CA THR A 258 3.51 -1.58 -9.90
C THR A 258 2.21 -0.77 -9.85
N THR A 259 1.79 -0.35 -8.67
CA THR A 259 0.55 0.41 -8.45
C THR A 259 0.85 1.76 -7.83
N LEU A 260 -0.02 2.74 -8.08
CA LEU A 260 0.15 4.07 -7.52
C LEU A 260 0.15 4.01 -5.99
N ALA A 261 1.17 4.62 -5.37
CA ALA A 261 1.15 4.96 -3.96
C ALA A 261 0.21 6.16 -3.78
N GLU A 262 -0.98 5.90 -3.24
CA GLU A 262 -2.00 6.92 -3.06
C GLU A 262 -1.96 7.57 -1.67
N ALA A 263 -1.25 6.95 -0.73
CA ALA A 263 -0.91 7.58 0.53
C ALA A 263 0.20 8.62 0.34
N SER A 264 0.02 9.73 1.03
CA SER A 264 0.95 10.85 1.15
C SER A 264 0.83 11.41 2.56
N TYR A 265 1.39 12.59 2.81
CA TYR A 265 1.33 13.23 4.12
C TYR A 265 0.82 14.66 4.01
N SER A 266 0.11 15.10 5.05
CA SER A 266 -0.35 16.47 5.24
C SER A 266 0.22 17.00 6.56
N ARG A 267 0.81 18.20 6.56
CA ARG A 267 1.28 18.81 7.80
C ARG A 267 0.12 19.35 8.62
N VAL A 268 0.10 19.03 9.90
CA VAL A 268 -0.77 19.68 10.88
C VAL A 268 -0.16 21.02 11.25
N LEU A 269 -0.87 22.10 10.93
CA LEU A 269 -0.43 23.47 11.17
C LEU A 269 -0.69 23.89 12.61
N GLU A 270 -1.85 23.52 13.14
CA GLU A 270 -2.25 23.84 14.51
C GLU A 270 -3.40 22.93 14.97
N VAL A 271 -3.59 22.88 16.29
CA VAL A 271 -4.71 22.18 16.92
C VAL A 271 -5.44 23.16 17.84
N ARG A 272 -6.73 23.35 17.60
CA ARG A 272 -7.56 24.31 18.35
C ARG A 272 -8.57 23.57 19.21
N SER A 273 -8.49 23.74 20.53
CA SER A 273 -9.47 23.16 21.45
C SER A 273 -10.82 23.87 21.38
N LYS A 274 -11.91 23.10 21.44
CA LYS A 274 -13.29 23.58 21.47
C LYS A 274 -14.08 22.87 22.56
N THR A 275 -14.45 23.63 23.58
CA THR A 275 -15.33 23.18 24.65
C THR A 275 -16.78 23.62 24.38
N ALA A 276 -17.71 22.67 24.51
CA ALA A 276 -19.13 22.91 24.35
C ALA A 276 -19.68 23.75 25.51
N ARG A 277 -20.42 24.83 25.21
CA ARG A 277 -20.91 25.75 26.25
C ARG A 277 -22.26 25.36 26.86
N LYS A 278 -23.20 24.87 26.04
CA LYS A 278 -24.59 24.59 26.47
C LYS A 278 -24.98 23.12 26.35
N LYS A 279 -24.52 22.44 25.29
CA LYS A 279 -24.88 21.05 24.98
C LYS A 279 -23.64 20.31 24.48
N PRO A 280 -23.34 19.11 25.00
CA PRO A 280 -22.18 18.35 24.55
C PRO A 280 -22.34 17.91 23.10
N TYR A 281 -21.21 17.77 22.41
CA TYR A 281 -21.14 17.17 21.09
C TYR A 281 -21.56 15.71 21.14
N THR A 282 -22.20 15.21 20.09
CA THR A 282 -22.35 13.77 19.87
C THR A 282 -21.20 13.34 18.96
N VAL A 283 -20.34 12.46 19.46
CA VAL A 283 -19.24 11.89 18.67
C VAL A 283 -19.56 10.43 18.37
N TYR A 284 -19.15 9.97 17.19
CA TYR A 284 -19.41 8.63 16.70
C TYR A 284 -18.10 7.87 16.54
N SER A 285 -18.12 6.60 16.93
CA SER A 285 -17.03 5.66 16.69
C SER A 285 -17.52 4.53 15.80
N PHE A 286 -16.66 4.12 14.88
CA PHE A 286 -16.90 3.09 13.88
C PHE A 286 -15.89 1.96 14.06
N GLN A 287 -16.39 0.75 14.24
CA GLN A 287 -15.59 -0.47 14.06
C GLN A 287 -15.75 -0.91 12.60
N CYS A 288 -14.62 -1.11 11.91
CA CYS A 288 -14.61 -1.41 10.48
C CYS A 288 -13.85 -2.71 10.18
N GLU A 289 -14.26 -3.41 9.12
CA GLU A 289 -13.60 -4.62 8.61
C GLU A 289 -13.59 -4.65 7.06
N PRO A 290 -12.55 -5.26 6.43
CA PRO A 290 -11.45 -5.99 7.06
C PRO A 290 -10.37 -5.06 7.66
N TYR A 291 -10.39 -3.79 7.27
CA TYR A 291 -9.47 -2.78 7.79
C TYR A 291 -10.11 -2.01 8.92
N PRO A 292 -9.43 -1.87 10.07
CA PRO A 292 -10.02 -1.20 11.23
C PRO A 292 -9.91 0.33 11.11
N THR A 293 -9.13 0.83 10.16
CA THR A 293 -8.89 2.24 9.82
C THR A 293 -9.89 2.77 8.79
N PHE A 294 -10.07 4.09 8.72
CA PHE A 294 -10.89 4.79 7.74
C PHE A 294 -10.40 6.23 7.54
N LEU A 295 -10.95 6.95 6.55
CA LEU A 295 -10.56 8.32 6.24
C LEU A 295 -11.55 9.37 6.76
N ILE A 296 -11.03 10.46 7.34
CA ILE A 296 -11.78 11.70 7.61
C ILE A 296 -11.11 12.84 6.82
N GLY A 297 -11.81 13.42 5.84
CA GLY A 297 -11.23 14.48 5.00
C GLY A 297 -9.96 14.04 4.24
N GLY A 298 -9.81 12.72 4.01
CA GLY A 298 -8.61 12.13 3.39
C GLY A 298 -7.53 11.71 4.38
N HIS A 299 -7.63 12.09 5.66
CA HIS A 299 -6.66 11.73 6.69
C HIS A 299 -6.93 10.35 7.25
N LEU A 300 -5.88 9.53 7.36
CA LEU A 300 -6.00 8.19 7.92
C LEU A 300 -6.18 8.27 9.42
N THR A 301 -7.30 7.71 9.86
CA THR A 301 -7.65 7.58 11.26
C THR A 301 -8.04 6.14 11.57
N HIS A 302 -8.11 5.86 12.85
CA HIS A 302 -8.64 4.63 13.39
C HIS A 302 -9.58 4.97 14.55
N ASN A 303 -10.53 4.10 14.84
CA ASN A 303 -11.06 4.02 16.19
C ASN A 303 -10.49 2.74 16.77
N CYS A 304 -9.49 2.86 17.63
CA CYS A 304 -8.93 1.66 18.25
C CYS A 304 -10.01 0.87 18.96
N GLU A 305 -9.86 -0.45 18.93
CA GLU A 305 -10.57 -1.34 19.85
C GLU A 305 -10.04 -1.25 21.30
N HIS A 306 -9.18 -0.28 21.63
CA HIS A 306 -9.60 0.93 22.38
C HIS A 306 -8.54 2.04 22.46
N HIS A 307 -7.22 1.78 22.54
CA HIS A 307 -6.20 2.86 22.61
C HIS A 307 -4.83 2.54 21.97
N LEU A 308 -4.66 1.40 21.30
CA LEU A 308 -3.40 0.87 20.73
C LEU A 308 -2.24 0.80 21.73
N LEU A 309 -2.57 0.87 23.01
CA LEU A 309 -1.61 0.68 24.09
C LEU A 309 -1.45 -0.82 24.35
N PRO A 310 -0.22 -1.28 24.64
CA PRO A 310 0.05 -2.67 24.95
C PRO A 310 -0.88 -3.23 26.04
N MET A 311 -1.26 -4.49 25.86
CA MET A 311 -1.78 -5.35 26.92
C MET A 311 -0.70 -6.38 27.21
N ILE A 312 -0.23 -6.45 28.46
CA ILE A 312 0.91 -7.28 28.86
C ILE A 312 0.40 -8.31 29.85
N GLY A 313 0.65 -9.59 29.57
CA GLY A 313 0.01 -10.65 30.34
C GLY A 313 0.55 -12.04 30.08
N LYS A 314 -0.15 -13.03 30.64
CA LYS A 314 0.14 -14.46 30.54
C LYS A 314 -1.06 -15.18 29.94
N ALA A 315 -0.79 -16.21 29.15
CA ALA A 315 -1.81 -17.11 28.63
C ALA A 315 -1.54 -18.53 29.13
N HIS A 316 -2.55 -19.14 29.74
CA HIS A 316 -2.57 -20.53 30.14
C HIS A 316 -3.37 -21.32 29.11
N VAL A 317 -2.76 -22.35 28.54
CA VAL A 317 -3.33 -23.12 27.44
C VAL A 317 -3.35 -24.60 27.80
N GLY A 318 -4.53 -25.20 27.81
CA GLY A 318 -4.76 -26.63 27.98
C GLY A 318 -5.56 -27.21 26.82
N TYR A 319 -5.26 -28.44 26.41
CA TYR A 319 -6.05 -29.17 25.42
C TYR A 319 -5.98 -30.68 25.67
N ILE A 320 -7.02 -31.39 25.24
CA ILE A 320 -7.03 -32.86 25.22
C ILE A 320 -6.85 -33.33 23.78
N PRO A 321 -5.74 -34.01 23.43
CA PRO A 321 -5.46 -34.43 22.07
C PRO A 321 -6.47 -35.49 21.59
N GLU A 322 -6.69 -35.51 20.27
CA GLU A 322 -7.36 -36.60 19.55
C GLU A 322 -6.42 -37.06 18.43
N GLY A 323 -5.66 -38.13 18.66
CA GLY A 323 -4.71 -38.70 17.69
C GLY A 323 -3.48 -37.86 17.34
N LYS A 324 -3.42 -36.57 17.72
CA LYS A 324 -2.28 -35.66 17.45
C LYS A 324 -1.85 -34.90 18.69
N VAL A 325 -0.55 -34.93 18.98
CA VAL A 325 0.08 -34.13 20.04
C VAL A 325 0.97 -33.07 19.41
N VAL A 326 0.73 -31.81 19.78
CA VAL A 326 1.50 -30.66 19.30
C VAL A 326 2.70 -30.42 20.22
N GLY A 327 3.85 -30.13 19.62
CA GLY A 327 5.02 -29.72 20.39
C GLY A 327 4.78 -28.40 21.14
N LEU A 328 5.20 -28.33 22.40
CA LEU A 328 4.93 -27.21 23.32
C LEU A 328 5.24 -25.82 22.72
N SER A 329 6.34 -25.70 21.96
CA SER A 329 6.72 -24.45 21.29
C SER A 329 5.69 -23.91 20.29
N LYS A 330 4.79 -24.76 19.78
CA LYS A 330 3.78 -24.35 18.80
C LYS A 330 2.54 -23.78 19.49
N LEU A 331 2.23 -24.22 20.70
CA LEU A 331 1.17 -23.60 21.51
C LEU A 331 1.53 -22.14 21.83
N ALA A 332 2.77 -21.89 22.24
CA ALA A 332 3.28 -20.54 22.46
C ALA A 332 3.20 -19.69 21.16
N ARG A 333 3.59 -20.25 20.01
CA ARG A 333 3.52 -19.55 18.71
C ARG A 333 2.09 -19.21 18.28
N VAL A 334 1.11 -20.05 18.60
CA VAL A 334 -0.31 -19.77 18.30
C VAL A 334 -0.78 -18.57 19.13
N VAL A 335 -0.51 -18.56 20.43
CA VAL A 335 -0.82 -17.42 21.32
C VAL A 335 -0.13 -16.16 20.80
N GLU A 336 1.17 -16.22 20.53
CA GLU A 336 1.92 -15.08 20.00
C GLU A 336 1.34 -14.57 18.67
N GLY A 337 1.03 -15.48 17.74
CA GLY A 337 0.50 -15.12 16.42
C GLY A 337 -0.84 -14.39 16.47
N TYR A 338 -1.71 -14.72 17.43
CA TYR A 338 -2.95 -13.96 17.66
C TYR A 338 -2.72 -12.68 18.45
N SER A 339 -1.79 -12.66 19.41
CA SER A 339 -1.51 -11.49 20.24
C SER A 339 -0.81 -10.34 19.50
N ARG A 340 -0.09 -10.62 18.41
CA ARG A 340 0.62 -9.61 17.59
C ARG A 340 -0.31 -8.87 16.61
N ARG A 341 -1.55 -8.65 17.01
CA ARG A 341 -2.59 -7.93 16.27
C ARG A 341 -3.20 -6.90 17.22
N PRO A 342 -3.82 -5.82 16.71
CA PRO A 342 -4.84 -5.12 17.50
C PRO A 342 -5.85 -6.16 18.01
N GLN A 343 -6.09 -6.16 19.32
CA GLN A 343 -6.85 -7.20 20.00
C GLN A 343 -7.74 -6.64 21.10
N LEU A 344 -8.86 -7.32 21.30
CA LEU A 344 -9.61 -7.37 22.56
C LEU A 344 -9.22 -8.68 23.28
N GLN A 345 -9.03 -8.63 24.59
CA GLN A 345 -8.55 -9.80 25.36
C GLN A 345 -9.50 -11.00 25.23
N GLU A 346 -10.80 -10.77 25.23
CA GLU A 346 -11.86 -11.78 25.07
C GLU A 346 -11.74 -12.48 23.72
N ARG A 347 -11.49 -11.71 22.65
CA ARG A 347 -11.35 -12.23 21.29
C ARG A 347 -10.07 -13.03 21.13
N LEU A 348 -8.94 -12.50 21.63
CA LEU A 348 -7.68 -13.23 21.67
C LEU A 348 -7.85 -14.60 22.35
N THR A 349 -8.52 -14.62 23.50
CA THR A 349 -8.77 -15.84 24.28
C THR A 349 -9.60 -16.86 23.49
N ALA A 350 -10.66 -16.40 22.83
CA ALA A 350 -11.53 -17.26 22.00
C ALA A 350 -10.76 -17.83 20.79
N GLN A 351 -10.05 -16.98 20.04
CA GLN A 351 -9.33 -17.38 18.82
C GLN A 351 -8.29 -18.47 19.09
N VAL A 352 -7.56 -18.39 20.20
CA VAL A 352 -6.60 -19.43 20.58
C VAL A 352 -7.33 -20.75 20.91
N ALA A 353 -8.46 -20.70 21.63
CA ALA A 353 -9.23 -21.89 21.96
C ALA A 353 -9.84 -22.55 20.71
N ASP A 354 -10.34 -21.74 19.78
CA ASP A 354 -10.91 -22.19 18.50
C ASP A 354 -9.83 -22.83 17.62
N ALA A 355 -8.63 -22.23 17.53
CA ALA A 355 -7.52 -22.81 16.78
C ALA A 355 -7.12 -24.20 17.29
N LEU A 356 -7.15 -24.41 18.62
CA LEU A 356 -6.84 -25.72 19.21
C LEU A 356 -7.96 -26.73 19.02
N HIS A 357 -9.22 -26.31 19.11
CA HIS A 357 -10.34 -27.22 18.96
C HIS A 357 -10.59 -27.59 17.50
N GLU A 358 -10.71 -26.59 16.63
CA GLU A 358 -11.14 -26.75 15.25
C GLU A 358 -9.96 -27.04 14.31
N SER A 359 -8.89 -26.26 14.38
CA SER A 359 -7.78 -26.41 13.43
C SER A 359 -6.87 -27.58 13.78
N LEU A 360 -6.60 -27.81 15.07
CA LEU A 360 -5.83 -28.96 15.53
C LEU A 360 -6.70 -30.23 15.67
N GLY A 361 -8.01 -30.08 15.83
CA GLY A 361 -8.93 -31.21 16.04
C GLY A 361 -8.88 -31.79 17.45
N ALA A 362 -8.52 -31.01 18.47
CA ALA A 362 -8.49 -31.48 19.85
C ALA A 362 -9.89 -31.80 20.37
N ARG A 363 -10.03 -32.83 21.22
CA ARG A 363 -11.31 -33.18 21.89
C ARG A 363 -11.86 -32.05 22.75
N GLY A 364 -10.97 -31.19 23.25
CA GLY A 364 -11.34 -29.95 23.89
C GLY A 364 -10.12 -29.07 24.11
N ALA A 365 -10.38 -27.78 24.26
CA ALA A 365 -9.39 -26.76 24.58
C ALA A 365 -9.90 -25.86 25.71
N ILE A 366 -8.97 -25.38 26.53
CA ILE A 366 -9.20 -24.37 27.56
C ILE A 366 -8.07 -23.34 27.47
N VAL A 367 -8.45 -22.07 27.38
CA VAL A 367 -7.51 -20.95 27.36
C VAL A 367 -7.93 -19.95 28.41
N VAL A 368 -7.00 -19.53 29.25
CA VAL A 368 -7.18 -18.45 30.22
C VAL A 368 -6.10 -17.40 29.95
N VAL A 369 -6.50 -16.15 29.75
CA VAL A 369 -5.57 -15.03 29.56
C VAL A 369 -5.74 -14.06 30.72
N GLU A 370 -4.62 -13.62 31.27
CA GLU A 370 -4.55 -12.64 32.34
C GLU A 370 -3.62 -11.53 31.90
N ALA A 371 -4.10 -10.29 31.90
CA ALA A 371 -3.26 -9.20 31.44
C ALA A 371 -3.59 -7.86 32.08
N ASP A 372 -2.54 -7.05 32.19
CA ASP A 372 -2.62 -5.64 32.50
C ASP A 372 -2.81 -4.85 31.21
N HIS A 373 -3.75 -3.92 31.22
CA HIS A 373 -4.07 -3.07 30.08
C HIS A 373 -3.43 -1.70 30.30
N LEU A 374 -2.44 -1.33 29.49
CA LEU A 374 -1.79 -0.02 29.65
C LEU A 374 -2.78 1.15 29.47
N CYS A 375 -3.84 0.95 28.70
CA CYS A 375 -4.92 1.93 28.60
C CYS A 375 -5.68 2.21 29.91
N MET A 376 -5.58 1.33 30.90
CA MET A 376 -6.14 1.51 32.24
C MET A 376 -5.09 1.91 33.28
N THR A 377 -3.82 1.59 33.07
CA THR A 377 -2.76 1.83 34.07
C THR A 377 -2.00 3.13 33.83
N VAL A 378 -1.71 3.50 32.57
CA VAL A 378 -0.93 4.70 32.25
C VAL A 378 -1.77 5.90 31.84
N ARG A 379 -3.07 5.69 31.60
CA ARG A 379 -4.02 6.75 31.21
C ARG A 379 -5.43 6.45 31.72
N GLY A 380 -6.34 7.40 31.48
CA GLY A 380 -7.75 7.25 31.82
C GLY A 380 -7.94 7.11 33.34
N VAL A 381 -8.46 5.96 33.76
CA VAL A 381 -8.76 5.68 35.18
C VAL A 381 -7.52 5.46 36.06
N GLN A 382 -6.34 5.26 35.46
CA GLN A 382 -5.04 5.13 36.13
C GLN A 382 -5.11 4.20 37.36
N LYS A 383 -5.37 2.91 37.10
CA LYS A 383 -5.44 1.84 38.12
C LYS A 383 -4.27 0.85 37.97
N PRO A 384 -3.07 1.18 38.47
CA PRO A 384 -1.95 0.24 38.55
C PRO A 384 -2.35 -1.03 39.32
N GLY A 385 -1.86 -2.19 38.86
CA GLY A 385 -2.14 -3.49 39.47
C GLY A 385 -3.51 -4.10 39.13
N SER A 386 -4.29 -3.46 38.26
CA SER A 386 -5.55 -4.02 37.74
C SER A 386 -5.30 -5.07 36.67
N VAL A 387 -5.53 -6.35 37.00
CA VAL A 387 -5.43 -7.49 36.08
C VAL A 387 -6.82 -7.88 35.57
N THR A 388 -6.98 -7.98 34.26
CA THR A 388 -8.19 -8.53 33.63
C THR A 388 -7.98 -10.01 33.30
N VAL A 389 -8.93 -10.87 33.67
CA VAL A 389 -8.89 -12.31 33.39
C VAL A 389 -10.04 -12.70 32.47
N THR A 390 -9.72 -13.41 31.39
CA THR A 390 -10.68 -13.95 30.40
C THR A 390 -10.45 -15.44 30.21
N SER A 391 -11.52 -16.19 29.94
CA SER A 391 -11.43 -17.64 29.70
C SER A 391 -12.30 -18.08 28.52
N ALA A 392 -11.80 -19.03 27.72
CA ALA A 392 -12.55 -19.71 26.68
C ALA A 392 -12.39 -21.22 26.79
N VAL A 393 -13.51 -21.95 26.70
CA VAL A 393 -13.56 -23.41 26.75
C VAL A 393 -14.25 -23.98 25.52
N ARG A 394 -13.75 -25.12 25.02
CA ARG A 394 -14.28 -25.86 23.87
C ARG A 394 -14.29 -27.37 24.12
N GLY A 395 -15.15 -28.09 23.41
CA GLY A 395 -15.21 -29.55 23.44
C GLY A 395 -15.48 -30.11 24.85
N ILE A 396 -14.73 -31.13 25.25
CA ILE A 396 -14.93 -31.83 26.54
C ILE A 396 -14.80 -30.90 27.76
N TYR A 397 -13.97 -29.85 27.72
CA TYR A 397 -13.90 -28.85 28.80
C TYR A 397 -15.19 -28.03 28.96
N ALA A 398 -15.99 -27.87 27.91
CA ALA A 398 -17.29 -27.23 28.00
C ALA A 398 -18.34 -28.20 28.57
N LYS A 399 -18.26 -29.48 28.19
CA LYS A 399 -19.26 -30.52 28.49
C LYS A 399 -19.09 -31.18 29.86
N ASP A 400 -17.86 -31.36 30.33
CA ASP A 400 -17.56 -32.01 31.60
C ASP A 400 -16.95 -31.01 32.60
N GLN A 401 -17.67 -30.81 33.70
CA GLN A 401 -17.25 -29.94 34.78
C GLN A 401 -16.02 -30.47 35.52
N ARG A 402 -15.85 -31.79 35.67
CA ARG A 402 -14.71 -32.38 36.40
C ARG A 402 -13.40 -32.09 35.67
N THR A 403 -13.37 -32.40 34.37
CA THR A 403 -12.25 -32.11 33.48
C THR A 403 -11.90 -30.60 33.47
N ARG A 404 -12.92 -29.73 33.48
CA ARG A 404 -12.71 -28.27 33.58
C ARG A 404 -12.14 -27.84 34.93
N GLN A 405 -12.63 -28.41 36.03
CA GLN A 405 -12.15 -28.10 37.38
C GLN A 405 -10.71 -28.54 37.58
N GLU A 406 -10.32 -29.71 37.07
CA GLU A 406 -8.93 -30.18 37.10
C GLU A 406 -8.01 -29.19 36.39
N ALA A 407 -8.33 -28.80 35.15
CA ALA A 407 -7.53 -27.85 34.40
C ALA A 407 -7.47 -26.47 35.08
N MET A 408 -8.60 -25.96 35.57
CA MET A 408 -8.63 -24.69 36.31
C MET A 408 -7.79 -24.76 37.59
N SER A 409 -7.84 -25.88 38.33
CA SER A 409 -7.02 -26.11 39.53
C SER A 409 -5.53 -26.03 39.24
N LEU A 410 -5.07 -26.63 38.13
CA LEU A 410 -3.68 -26.55 37.68
C LEU A 410 -3.27 -25.13 37.26
N ILE A 411 -4.19 -24.37 36.65
CA ILE A 411 -3.96 -22.98 36.24
C ILE A 411 -3.87 -22.05 37.45
N THR A 412 -4.71 -22.26 38.48
CA THR A 412 -4.78 -21.40 39.66
C THR A 412 -3.88 -21.84 40.81
N GLY A 413 -3.48 -23.11 40.87
CA GLY A 413 -2.72 -23.70 41.99
C GLY A 413 -1.25 -23.28 42.08
N HIS A 414 -0.76 -22.50 41.12
CA HIS A 414 0.61 -21.95 41.09
C HIS A 414 0.65 -20.42 41.27
N ARG A 415 -0.42 -19.82 41.80
CA ARG A 415 -0.46 -18.39 42.13
C ARG A 415 -0.25 -18.12 43.60
#